data_AF-W6A6U4-F1
#
_entry.id   AF-W6A6U4-F1
#
_cell.length_a   1.000
_cell.length_b   1.000
_cell.length_c   1.000
_cell.angle_alpha   90.00
_cell.angle_beta   90.00
_cell.angle_gamma   90.00
#
_symmetry.space_group_name_H-M   'P 1'
#
loop_
_entity.id
_entity.type
_entity.pdbx_description
1 polymer ?
#
loop_
_entity_poly.entity_id
_entity_poly.type
_entity_poly.pdbx_seq_one_letter_code
_entity_poly.pdbx_strand_id
1 'polypeptide(L)'
;MFKLLSLIGTLSVGSSAVTPIVIANHNVNEEISTDVEKGMMYIFIDNDKHFDSEGNLILGTQDYKEILIKEVERQRQFNQENGVTNFEIKESTTRFPGTQKDGEIQVGRNIARIVNAVEYEILNVNVNIEKLDNFGNFTYAIEYTAIADGEQYTENLYGYQPKQALTDFQIKPGYVIQFETEYEIGNSIEYTDNNFESGIYLPDLGIDFLVWQVIDMFNYSNSNFNSDAIDYINKTMNTKIESATSIEVYSAVKNNEGYEKGSQILNDEVVSDEYFYVSFTSSDATGTFNMLVHK
;
A
#
# COMPACT_ATOMS: atom_id res chain seq x y z
N MET A 1 77.59 -8.02 -0.57
CA MET A 1 78.36 -6.97 0.13
C MET A 1 78.15 -5.69 -0.68
N PHE A 2 77.26 -4.80 -0.23
CA PHE A 2 77.63 -3.58 0.51
C PHE A 2 78.54 -2.70 -0.36
N LYS A 3 78.23 -1.46 -0.72
CA LYS A 3 77.64 -0.37 0.08
C LYS A 3 77.27 0.74 -0.91
N LEU A 4 76.08 1.32 -0.85
CA LEU A 4 75.66 2.29 0.17
C LEU A 4 76.09 3.72 -0.22
N LEU A 5 75.05 4.50 -0.52
CA LEU A 5 74.88 5.91 -0.19
C LEU A 5 75.94 6.92 -0.64
N SER A 6 75.54 7.73 -1.61
CA SER A 6 75.39 9.17 -1.37
C SER A 6 74.35 9.74 -2.34
N LEU A 7 73.55 10.76 -2.07
CA LEU A 7 73.09 11.44 -0.86
C LEU A 7 72.20 12.57 -1.42
N ILE A 8 70.95 12.68 -0.93
CA ILE A 8 70.06 13.88 -0.93
C ILE A 8 69.56 14.38 -2.31
N GLY A 9 68.25 14.64 -2.52
CA GLY A 9 67.16 14.70 -1.56
C GLY A 9 65.83 15.16 -2.16
N THR A 10 64.89 15.35 -1.22
CA THR A 10 63.64 16.12 -1.26
C THR A 10 62.46 15.55 -2.05
N LEU A 11 61.70 14.71 -1.34
CA LEU A 11 60.27 14.89 -1.02
C LEU A 11 59.34 15.37 -2.15
N SER A 12 58.69 14.40 -2.80
CA SER A 12 57.25 14.41 -3.11
C SER A 12 56.87 12.99 -3.53
N VAL A 13 56.56 12.14 -2.56
CA VAL A 13 55.99 10.81 -2.81
C VAL A 13 54.54 11.01 -3.25
N GLY A 14 54.35 11.19 -4.56
CA GLY A 14 53.09 10.82 -5.20
C GLY A 14 53.04 9.30 -5.25
N SER A 15 52.51 8.67 -4.20
CA SER A 15 52.14 7.26 -4.28
C SER A 15 50.78 7.16 -4.95
N SER A 16 50.82 6.95 -6.26
CA SER A 16 49.77 6.33 -7.04
C SER A 16 49.36 5.00 -6.37
N ALA A 17 48.27 5.02 -5.59
CA ALA A 17 47.58 3.82 -5.16
C ALA A 17 46.71 3.35 -6.33
N VAL A 18 47.21 2.38 -7.08
CA VAL A 18 46.40 1.58 -8.00
C VAL A 18 45.61 0.60 -7.14
N THR A 19 44.37 0.95 -6.80
CA THR A 19 43.43 0.01 -6.18
C THR A 19 42.99 -0.99 -7.26
N PRO A 20 43.04 -2.31 -7.01
CA PRO A 20 42.51 -3.27 -7.97
C PRO A 20 41.00 -3.09 -8.07
N ILE A 21 40.52 -2.79 -9.28
CA ILE A 21 39.10 -2.84 -9.60
C ILE A 21 38.71 -4.31 -9.68
N VAL A 22 37.95 -4.79 -8.69
CA VAL A 22 37.13 -5.99 -8.82
C VAL A 22 35.75 -5.50 -9.23
N ILE A 23 35.41 -5.64 -10.52
CA ILE A 23 34.03 -5.46 -10.97
C ILE A 23 33.29 -6.74 -10.61
N ALA A 24 32.62 -6.75 -9.46
CA ALA A 24 31.51 -7.66 -9.24
C ALA A 24 30.29 -7.05 -9.94
N ASN A 25 29.93 -7.57 -11.12
CA ASN A 25 28.60 -7.35 -11.65
C ASN A 25 27.64 -8.13 -10.76
N HIS A 26 27.07 -7.47 -9.76
CA HIS A 26 25.84 -7.93 -9.17
C HIS A 26 24.72 -7.53 -10.13
N ASN A 27 24.25 -8.51 -10.91
CA ASN A 27 22.85 -8.50 -11.32
C ASN A 27 22.05 -8.71 -10.04
N VAL A 28 21.67 -7.61 -9.40
CA VAL A 28 20.51 -7.63 -8.53
C VAL A 28 19.34 -7.74 -9.50
N ASN A 29 18.91 -8.98 -9.76
CA ASN A 29 17.50 -9.15 -10.10
C ASN A 29 16.77 -8.80 -8.80
N GLU A 30 16.37 -7.54 -8.69
CA GLU A 30 15.41 -7.08 -7.69
C GLU A 30 14.08 -7.79 -8.01
N GLU A 31 13.89 -8.97 -7.44
CA GLU A 31 12.54 -9.44 -7.16
C GLU A 31 12.06 -8.66 -5.94
N ILE A 32 11.41 -7.53 -6.21
CA ILE A 32 10.58 -6.81 -5.24
C ILE A 32 9.56 -7.83 -4.73
N SER A 33 9.70 -8.26 -3.49
CA SER A 33 8.69 -9.06 -2.80
C SER A 33 7.80 -8.12 -1.99
N THR A 34 7.10 -7.20 -2.67
CA THR A 34 5.78 -6.84 -2.16
C THR A 34 4.94 -8.10 -2.37
N ASP A 35 4.52 -8.77 -1.29
CA ASP A 35 3.60 -9.90 -1.40
C ASP A 35 2.33 -9.34 -2.09
N VAL A 36 2.20 -9.56 -3.40
CA VAL A 36 1.01 -9.21 -4.17
C VAL A 36 -0.07 -10.17 -3.72
N GLU A 37 -0.95 -9.67 -2.88
CA GLU A 37 -2.06 -10.41 -2.33
C GLU A 37 -3.20 -10.47 -3.35
N LYS A 38 -3.86 -11.63 -3.41
CA LYS A 38 -5.02 -11.86 -4.27
C LYS A 38 -6.28 -11.89 -3.42
N GLY A 39 -7.28 -11.14 -3.84
CA GLY A 39 -8.56 -11.03 -3.16
C GLY A 39 -9.74 -11.08 -4.11
N MET A 40 -10.93 -10.95 -3.50
CA MET A 40 -12.20 -10.99 -4.19
C MET A 40 -13.12 -9.89 -3.68
N MET A 41 -13.64 -9.06 -4.58
CA MET A 41 -14.73 -8.13 -4.31
C MET A 41 -16.01 -8.64 -4.99
N TYR A 42 -17.15 -8.52 -4.31
CA TYR A 42 -18.43 -8.98 -4.81
C TYR A 42 -19.45 -7.86 -4.73
N ILE A 43 -20.26 -7.73 -5.78
CA ILE A 43 -21.44 -6.86 -5.78
C ILE A 43 -22.67 -7.73 -6.01
N PHE A 44 -23.54 -7.76 -5.01
CA PHE A 44 -24.79 -8.51 -5.04
C PHE A 44 -25.95 -7.55 -5.32
N ILE A 45 -26.60 -7.74 -6.47
CA ILE A 45 -27.76 -6.95 -6.87
C ILE A 45 -29.00 -7.82 -6.72
N ASP A 46 -29.81 -7.50 -5.72
CA ASP A 46 -31.13 -8.10 -5.56
C ASP A 46 -32.13 -7.39 -6.47
N ASN A 47 -32.89 -8.16 -7.24
CA ASN A 47 -33.91 -7.62 -8.14
C ASN A 47 -35.24 -7.32 -7.45
N ASP A 48 -35.33 -7.35 -6.12
CA ASP A 48 -36.53 -7.04 -5.35
C ASP A 48 -37.32 -5.79 -5.82
N LYS A 49 -36.64 -4.69 -6.25
CA LYS A 49 -37.34 -3.49 -6.74
C LYS A 49 -38.09 -3.70 -8.07
N HIS A 50 -37.76 -4.78 -8.78
CA HIS A 50 -38.42 -5.22 -9.99
C HIS A 50 -39.47 -6.31 -9.73
N PHE A 51 -39.83 -6.62 -8.48
CA PHE A 51 -40.90 -7.55 -8.18
C PHE A 51 -41.93 -6.92 -7.26
N ASP A 52 -43.21 -7.09 -7.59
CA ASP A 52 -44.30 -6.72 -6.69
C ASP A 52 -44.46 -7.74 -5.55
N SER A 53 -45.34 -7.45 -4.60
CA SER A 53 -45.64 -8.34 -3.46
C SER A 53 -46.22 -9.70 -3.87
N GLU A 54 -46.70 -9.84 -5.10
CA GLU A 54 -47.23 -11.08 -5.66
C GLU A 54 -46.16 -11.86 -6.44
N GLY A 55 -44.96 -11.28 -6.60
CA GLY A 55 -43.84 -11.86 -7.30
C GLY A 55 -43.88 -11.68 -8.82
N ASN A 56 -44.71 -10.75 -9.33
CA ASN A 56 -44.74 -10.38 -10.74
C ASN A 56 -43.62 -9.38 -11.06
N LEU A 57 -43.02 -9.54 -12.24
CA LEU A 57 -41.94 -8.67 -12.71
C LEU A 57 -42.48 -7.29 -13.12
N ILE A 58 -41.87 -6.24 -12.57
CA ILE A 58 -42.08 -4.83 -12.88
C ILE A 58 -40.98 -4.39 -13.85
N LEU A 59 -41.38 -4.08 -15.09
CA LEU A 59 -40.49 -3.59 -16.13
C LEU A 59 -40.11 -2.12 -15.92
N GLY A 60 -38.95 -1.73 -16.45
CA GLY A 60 -38.44 -0.37 -16.43
C GLY A 60 -37.08 -0.29 -15.76
N THR A 61 -36.72 0.92 -15.36
CA THR A 61 -35.43 1.23 -14.73
C THR A 61 -35.62 1.52 -13.24
N GLN A 62 -34.79 0.91 -12.40
CA GLN A 62 -34.74 1.16 -10.96
C GLN A 62 -33.31 1.55 -10.56
N ASP A 63 -33.19 2.50 -9.64
CA ASP A 63 -31.90 2.93 -9.11
C ASP A 63 -31.48 2.08 -7.91
N TYR A 64 -30.26 1.59 -7.95
CA TYR A 64 -29.62 0.68 -6.98
C TYR A 64 -28.32 1.26 -6.41
N LYS A 65 -28.11 2.58 -6.50
CA LYS A 65 -26.86 3.23 -6.08
C LYS A 65 -26.33 2.81 -4.71
N GLU A 66 -27.22 2.62 -3.73
CA GLU A 66 -26.87 2.23 -2.36
C GLU A 66 -26.12 0.89 -2.28
N ILE A 67 -26.39 -0.03 -3.21
CA ILE A 67 -25.69 -1.32 -3.28
C ILE A 67 -24.22 -1.11 -3.64
N LEU A 68 -23.95 -0.30 -4.68
CA LEU A 68 -22.58 -0.04 -5.11
C LEU A 68 -21.83 0.80 -4.07
N ILE A 69 -22.49 1.80 -3.47
CA ILE A 69 -21.91 2.61 -2.39
C ILE A 69 -21.44 1.69 -1.25
N LYS A 70 -22.32 0.81 -0.76
CA LYS A 70 -22.00 -0.10 0.33
C LYS A 70 -20.78 -0.98 0.03
N GLU A 71 -20.70 -1.56 -1.17
CA GLU A 71 -19.57 -2.45 -1.51
C GLU A 71 -18.27 -1.68 -1.74
N VAL A 72 -18.34 -0.47 -2.33
CA VAL A 72 -17.18 0.43 -2.44
C VAL A 72 -16.68 0.85 -1.06
N GLU A 73 -17.57 1.27 -0.16
CA GLU A 73 -17.20 1.65 1.20
C GLU A 73 -16.59 0.49 1.97
N ARG A 74 -17.17 -0.71 1.86
CA ARG A 74 -16.62 -1.93 2.47
C ARG A 74 -15.19 -2.19 1.99
N GLN A 75 -14.93 -2.09 0.67
CA GLN A 75 -13.59 -2.29 0.13
C GLN A 75 -12.63 -1.18 0.55
N ARG A 76 -13.07 0.08 0.56
CA ARG A 76 -12.24 1.22 1.00
C ARG A 76 -11.85 1.09 2.47
N GLN A 77 -12.80 0.69 3.33
CA GLN A 77 -12.52 0.44 4.74
C GLN A 77 -11.53 -0.71 4.91
N PHE A 78 -11.72 -1.83 4.20
CA PHE A 78 -10.75 -2.93 4.20
C PHE A 78 -9.36 -2.45 3.78
N ASN A 79 -9.28 -1.65 2.70
CA ASN A 79 -8.00 -1.12 2.22
C ASN A 79 -7.34 -0.23 3.29
N GLN A 80 -8.10 0.63 3.95
CA GLN A 80 -7.58 1.50 5.00
C GLN A 80 -7.09 0.72 6.23
N GLU A 81 -7.89 -0.23 6.72
CA GLU A 81 -7.59 -1.04 7.91
C GLU A 81 -6.35 -1.92 7.73
N ASN A 82 -6.08 -2.35 6.50
CA ASN A 82 -4.98 -3.26 6.17
C ASN A 82 -3.81 -2.52 5.48
N GLY A 83 -3.81 -1.19 5.45
CA GLY A 83 -2.73 -0.42 4.81
C GLY A 83 -2.52 -0.77 3.34
N VAL A 84 -3.59 -1.13 2.63
CA VAL A 84 -3.53 -1.60 1.25
C VAL A 84 -3.07 -0.48 0.32
N THR A 85 -2.03 -0.77 -0.46
CA THR A 85 -1.55 0.06 -1.56
C THR A 85 -1.79 -0.65 -2.90
N ASN A 86 -1.84 0.12 -3.98
CA ASN A 86 -1.91 -0.40 -5.35
C ASN A 86 -3.07 -1.40 -5.59
N PHE A 87 -4.26 -1.13 -5.03
CA PHE A 87 -5.43 -1.96 -5.27
C PHE A 87 -5.87 -1.91 -6.74
N GLU A 88 -5.91 -3.07 -7.38
CA GLU A 88 -6.30 -3.22 -8.77
C GLU A 88 -7.37 -4.29 -8.94
N ILE A 89 -8.22 -4.13 -9.96
CA ILE A 89 -9.14 -5.16 -10.44
C ILE A 89 -8.52 -5.77 -11.70
N LYS A 90 -8.19 -7.07 -11.66
CA LYS A 90 -7.57 -7.79 -12.78
C LYS A 90 -8.60 -8.40 -13.71
N GLU A 91 -9.60 -9.05 -13.13
CA GLU A 91 -10.65 -9.74 -13.86
C GLU A 91 -12.02 -9.45 -13.26
N SER A 92 -13.05 -9.57 -14.08
CA SER A 92 -14.43 -9.33 -13.68
C SER A 92 -15.36 -10.30 -14.37
N THR A 93 -16.12 -11.05 -13.59
CA THR A 93 -17.11 -12.00 -14.08
C THR A 93 -18.47 -11.69 -13.51
N THR A 94 -19.49 -12.15 -14.22
CA THR A 94 -20.87 -11.85 -13.90
C THR A 94 -21.76 -13.05 -14.06
N ARG A 95 -22.73 -13.18 -13.16
CA ARG A 95 -23.51 -14.40 -13.10
C ARG A 95 -24.95 -14.16 -12.69
N PHE A 96 -25.86 -14.66 -13.53
CA PHE A 96 -27.22 -14.96 -13.13
C PHE A 96 -27.30 -16.39 -12.56
N PRO A 97 -28.02 -16.60 -11.46
CA PRO A 97 -28.34 -17.94 -11.00
C PRO A 97 -29.05 -18.74 -12.10
N GLY A 98 -28.61 -19.99 -12.31
CA GLY A 98 -29.21 -20.89 -13.30
C GLY A 98 -28.76 -20.69 -14.76
N THR A 99 -27.80 -19.79 -15.04
CA THR A 99 -27.10 -19.79 -16.34
C THR A 99 -25.93 -20.78 -16.33
N GLN A 100 -25.67 -21.42 -17.47
CA GLN A 100 -24.53 -22.33 -17.64
C GLN A 100 -23.20 -21.60 -17.90
N LYS A 101 -23.26 -20.33 -18.28
CA LYS A 101 -22.10 -19.51 -18.61
C LYS A 101 -22.16 -18.18 -17.88
N ASP A 102 -21.01 -17.77 -17.39
CA ASP A 102 -20.80 -16.44 -16.84
C ASP A 102 -20.68 -15.43 -17.99
N GLY A 103 -21.09 -14.19 -17.73
CA GLY A 103 -20.83 -13.06 -18.60
C GLY A 103 -19.50 -12.43 -18.24
N GLU A 104 -18.76 -11.94 -19.24
CA GLU A 104 -17.49 -11.25 -19.05
C GLU A 104 -17.73 -9.74 -19.19
N ILE A 105 -17.54 -8.96 -18.12
CA ILE A 105 -17.50 -7.49 -18.25
C ILE A 105 -16.12 -7.10 -18.76
N GLN A 106 -16.00 -5.96 -19.43
CA GLN A 106 -14.72 -5.25 -19.47
C GLN A 106 -14.17 -5.10 -18.05
N VAL A 107 -12.86 -5.31 -17.89
CA VAL A 107 -12.16 -5.18 -16.61
C VAL A 107 -12.64 -3.92 -15.90
N GLY A 108 -13.19 -4.05 -14.68
CA GLY A 108 -13.84 -3.00 -13.89
C GLY A 108 -12.89 -1.90 -13.40
N ARG A 109 -12.10 -1.32 -14.31
CA ARG A 109 -11.05 -0.35 -14.03
C ARG A 109 -11.60 0.91 -13.39
N ASN A 110 -12.81 1.33 -13.76
CA ASN A 110 -13.42 2.51 -13.16
C ASN A 110 -13.89 2.23 -11.74
N ILE A 111 -14.32 1.01 -11.40
CA ILE A 111 -14.56 0.63 -10.00
C ILE A 111 -13.27 0.68 -9.18
N ALA A 112 -12.15 0.16 -9.70
CA ALA A 112 -10.86 0.27 -9.01
C ALA A 112 -10.47 1.74 -8.77
N ARG A 113 -10.69 2.62 -9.74
CA ARG A 113 -10.47 4.07 -9.58
C ARG A 113 -11.33 4.67 -8.49
N ILE A 114 -12.61 4.31 -8.42
CA ILE A 114 -13.54 4.80 -7.38
C ILE A 114 -13.11 4.32 -5.99
N VAL A 115 -12.67 3.06 -5.88
CA VAL A 115 -12.14 2.51 -4.62
C VAL A 115 -10.86 3.25 -4.19
N ASN A 116 -9.99 3.62 -5.13
CA ASN A 116 -8.71 4.27 -4.83
C ASN A 116 -8.77 5.80 -4.69
N ALA A 117 -9.86 6.44 -5.12
CA ALA A 117 -9.95 7.90 -5.15
C ALA A 117 -9.90 8.54 -3.76
N VAL A 118 -9.42 9.78 -3.66
CA VAL A 118 -9.48 10.54 -2.40
C VAL A 118 -10.92 10.94 -2.12
N GLU A 119 -11.58 11.49 -3.13
CA GLU A 119 -12.99 11.88 -3.08
C GLU A 119 -13.78 11.12 -4.15
N TYR A 120 -14.93 10.57 -3.79
CA TYR A 120 -15.80 9.90 -4.74
C TYR A 120 -17.29 10.12 -4.43
N GLU A 121 -18.11 10.06 -5.48
CA GLU A 121 -19.56 10.11 -5.39
C GLU A 121 -20.18 9.16 -6.42
N ILE A 122 -21.08 8.27 -6.00
CA ILE A 122 -21.89 7.45 -6.92
C ILE A 122 -23.20 8.18 -7.18
N LEU A 123 -23.40 8.62 -8.42
CA LEU A 123 -24.55 9.42 -8.82
C LEU A 123 -25.80 8.55 -9.05
N ASN A 124 -25.62 7.40 -9.72
CA ASN A 124 -26.69 6.44 -9.99
C ASN A 124 -26.12 5.04 -10.28
N VAL A 125 -26.94 4.02 -10.04
CA VAL A 125 -26.75 2.66 -10.56
C VAL A 125 -28.09 2.19 -11.11
N ASN A 126 -28.28 2.31 -12.42
CA ASN A 126 -29.54 2.02 -13.07
C ASN A 126 -29.57 0.56 -13.53
N VAL A 127 -30.47 -0.22 -12.93
CA VAL A 127 -30.83 -1.56 -13.42
C VAL A 127 -32.08 -1.42 -14.28
N ASN A 128 -31.98 -1.88 -15.53
CA ASN A 128 -33.07 -1.80 -16.50
C ASN A 128 -33.50 -3.19 -16.94
N ILE A 129 -34.80 -3.46 -16.84
CA ILE A 129 -35.42 -4.71 -17.30
C ILE A 129 -36.50 -4.37 -18.31
N GLU A 130 -36.31 -4.86 -19.54
CA GLU A 130 -37.24 -4.64 -20.64
C GLU A 130 -37.74 -5.96 -21.21
N LYS A 131 -38.98 -5.98 -21.67
CA LYS A 131 -39.55 -7.13 -22.37
C LYS A 131 -38.95 -7.24 -23.77
N LEU A 132 -38.31 -8.38 -24.07
CA LEU A 132 -37.76 -8.66 -25.40
C LEU A 132 -38.85 -9.19 -26.34
N ASP A 133 -39.68 -10.12 -25.86
CA ASP A 133 -40.76 -10.73 -26.64
C ASP A 133 -41.96 -11.17 -25.79
N ASN A 134 -43.01 -11.66 -26.45
CA ASN A 134 -44.23 -12.15 -25.80
C ASN A 134 -44.12 -13.59 -25.25
N PHE A 135 -42.97 -14.24 -25.36
CA PHE A 135 -42.73 -15.60 -24.85
C PHE A 135 -42.09 -15.62 -23.46
N GLY A 136 -42.00 -14.46 -22.80
CA GLY A 136 -41.45 -14.36 -21.44
C GLY A 136 -39.94 -14.15 -21.42
N ASN A 137 -39.36 -13.65 -22.51
CA ASN A 137 -37.96 -13.25 -22.55
C ASN A 137 -37.81 -11.76 -22.28
N PHE A 138 -36.78 -11.42 -21.52
CA PHE A 138 -36.43 -10.06 -21.11
C PHE A 138 -34.98 -9.75 -21.47
N THR A 139 -34.68 -8.46 -21.54
CA THR A 139 -33.31 -7.95 -21.56
C THR A 139 -33.02 -7.31 -20.21
N TYR A 140 -31.78 -7.46 -19.77
CA TYR A 140 -31.30 -6.93 -18.50
C TYR A 140 -30.03 -6.12 -18.75
N ALA A 141 -29.96 -4.93 -18.18
CA ALA A 141 -28.78 -4.07 -18.24
C ALA A 141 -28.57 -3.39 -16.88
N ILE A 142 -27.31 -3.18 -16.54
CA ILE A 142 -26.89 -2.38 -15.40
C ILE A 142 -25.82 -1.39 -15.84
N GLU A 143 -26.07 -0.11 -15.61
CA GLU A 143 -25.13 0.97 -15.85
C GLU A 143 -24.99 1.79 -14.57
N TYR A 144 -23.79 2.29 -14.30
CA TYR A 144 -23.60 3.25 -13.22
C TYR A 144 -22.89 4.50 -13.72
N THR A 145 -23.12 5.60 -13.02
CA THR A 145 -22.38 6.84 -13.17
C THR A 145 -21.80 7.25 -11.81
N ALA A 146 -20.52 7.58 -11.79
CA ALA A 146 -19.82 8.05 -10.59
C ALA A 146 -18.86 9.19 -10.92
N ILE A 147 -18.45 9.93 -9.89
CA ILE A 147 -17.37 10.92 -9.92
C ILE A 147 -16.27 10.42 -8.98
N ALA A 148 -15.02 10.45 -9.44
CA ALA A 148 -13.85 10.14 -8.61
C ALA A 148 -12.77 11.19 -8.88
N ASP A 149 -12.29 11.86 -7.84
CA ASP A 149 -11.31 12.95 -7.89
C ASP A 149 -11.61 14.03 -8.96
N GLY A 150 -12.91 14.35 -9.10
CA GLY A 150 -13.41 15.34 -10.06
C GLY A 150 -13.62 14.84 -11.49
N GLU A 151 -13.30 13.58 -11.80
CA GLU A 151 -13.56 12.96 -13.10
C GLU A 151 -14.85 12.12 -13.07
N GLN A 152 -15.70 12.28 -14.09
CA GLN A 152 -16.94 11.51 -14.23
C GLN A 152 -16.71 10.23 -15.04
N TYR A 153 -17.23 9.12 -14.54
CA TYR A 153 -17.20 7.80 -15.16
C TYR A 153 -18.62 7.28 -15.38
N THR A 154 -18.82 6.63 -16.52
CA THR A 154 -20.03 5.86 -16.81
C THR A 154 -19.60 4.50 -17.35
N GLU A 155 -20.12 3.42 -16.76
CA GLU A 155 -19.74 2.07 -17.15
C GLU A 155 -20.91 1.09 -17.00
N ASN A 156 -20.92 0.12 -17.91
CA ASN A 156 -21.85 -0.99 -17.92
C ASN A 156 -21.28 -2.15 -17.11
N LEU A 157 -22.06 -2.66 -16.14
CA LEU A 157 -21.66 -3.77 -15.27
C LEU A 157 -22.27 -5.11 -15.70
N TYR A 158 -22.65 -5.23 -16.96
CA TYR A 158 -23.14 -6.46 -17.55
C TYR A 158 -22.15 -7.02 -18.56
N GLY A 159 -21.85 -8.31 -18.44
CA GLY A 159 -20.91 -9.02 -19.32
C GLY A 159 -21.56 -9.75 -20.49
N TYR A 160 -22.85 -9.52 -20.72
CA TYR A 160 -23.63 -10.20 -21.76
C TYR A 160 -23.83 -9.31 -22.99
N GLN A 161 -24.12 -9.92 -24.14
CA GLN A 161 -24.45 -9.15 -25.34
C GLN A 161 -25.68 -8.27 -25.06
N PRO A 162 -25.67 -7.00 -25.49
CA PRO A 162 -26.87 -6.17 -25.44
C PRO A 162 -28.04 -6.93 -26.06
N LYS A 163 -29.13 -7.09 -25.31
CA LYS A 163 -30.37 -7.80 -25.70
C LYS A 163 -30.35 -9.33 -25.65
N GLN A 164 -29.45 -9.94 -24.88
CA GLN A 164 -29.58 -11.37 -24.57
C GLN A 164 -30.93 -11.67 -23.91
N ALA A 165 -31.62 -12.69 -24.41
CA ALA A 165 -32.88 -13.18 -23.85
C ALA A 165 -32.62 -13.90 -22.52
N LEU A 166 -33.19 -13.36 -21.44
CA LEU A 166 -33.22 -13.97 -20.12
C LEU A 166 -34.67 -14.26 -19.73
N THR A 167 -34.88 -15.39 -19.09
CA THR A 167 -36.18 -15.77 -18.53
C THR A 167 -36.40 -15.15 -17.16
N ASP A 168 -37.66 -15.02 -16.75
CA ASP A 168 -38.05 -14.45 -15.45
C ASP A 168 -37.36 -15.12 -14.25
N PHE A 169 -37.28 -16.45 -14.24
CA PHE A 169 -36.67 -17.21 -13.15
C PHE A 169 -35.16 -17.01 -13.06
N GLN A 170 -34.49 -16.61 -14.15
CA GLN A 170 -33.07 -16.28 -14.15
C GLN A 170 -32.82 -14.90 -13.54
N ILE A 171 -33.73 -13.97 -13.76
CA ILE A 171 -33.62 -12.57 -13.27
C ILE A 171 -34.05 -12.47 -11.80
N LYS A 172 -35.08 -13.22 -11.41
CA LYS A 172 -35.70 -13.16 -10.08
C LYS A 172 -34.74 -13.22 -8.90
N PRO A 173 -33.78 -14.15 -8.83
CA PRO A 173 -32.87 -14.25 -7.68
C PRO A 173 -31.78 -13.16 -7.65
N GLY A 174 -31.79 -12.21 -8.59
CA GLY A 174 -30.77 -11.18 -8.68
C GLY A 174 -29.52 -11.64 -9.44
N TYR A 175 -28.44 -10.90 -9.24
CA TYR A 175 -27.23 -11.00 -10.04
C TYR A 175 -25.99 -10.72 -9.20
N VAL A 176 -24.90 -11.43 -9.50
CA VAL A 176 -23.62 -11.27 -8.81
C VAL A 176 -22.57 -10.79 -9.80
N ILE A 177 -21.86 -9.73 -9.42
CA ILE A 177 -20.64 -9.29 -10.08
C ILE A 177 -19.48 -9.68 -9.16
N GLN A 178 -18.50 -10.36 -9.72
CA GLN A 178 -17.30 -10.80 -9.04
C GLN A 178 -16.10 -10.10 -9.66
N PHE A 179 -15.28 -9.45 -8.84
CA PHE A 179 -14.03 -8.83 -9.24
C PHE A 179 -12.87 -9.55 -8.57
N GLU A 180 -11.93 -10.05 -9.37
CA GLU A 180 -10.64 -10.54 -8.88
C GLU A 180 -9.72 -9.34 -8.67
N THR A 181 -9.19 -9.22 -7.46
CA THR A 181 -8.39 -8.07 -7.04
C THR A 181 -6.96 -8.49 -6.75
N GLU A 182 -6.00 -7.63 -7.09
CA GLU A 182 -4.62 -7.74 -6.62
C GLU A 182 -4.28 -6.46 -5.87
N TYR A 183 -3.55 -6.60 -4.76
CA TYR A 183 -3.16 -5.47 -3.94
C TYR A 183 -1.91 -5.78 -3.12
N GLU A 184 -1.24 -4.73 -2.63
CA GLU A 184 -0.12 -4.84 -1.71
C GLU A 184 -0.59 -4.46 -0.32
N ILE A 185 -0.19 -5.20 0.71
CA ILE A 185 -0.42 -4.82 2.10
C ILE A 185 0.82 -4.04 2.57
N GLY A 186 0.68 -2.73 2.72
CA GLY A 186 1.72 -1.90 3.30
C GLY A 186 1.91 -2.24 4.76
N ASN A 187 3.12 -2.63 5.14
CA ASN A 187 3.50 -2.74 6.55
C ASN A 187 3.37 -1.34 7.19
N SER A 188 2.87 -1.26 8.43
CA SER A 188 2.92 0.00 9.19
C SER A 188 4.02 -0.10 10.23
N ILE A 189 4.87 0.92 10.28
CA ILE A 189 5.96 1.04 11.27
C ILE A 189 5.71 2.17 12.27
N GLU A 190 4.49 2.72 12.33
CA GLU A 190 4.13 3.79 13.27
C GLU A 190 4.27 3.30 14.72
N TYR A 191 5.35 3.75 15.38
CA TYR A 191 5.72 3.27 16.71
C TYR A 191 6.70 4.23 17.39
N THR A 192 6.73 4.21 18.72
CA THR A 192 7.74 4.89 19.54
C THR A 192 8.18 3.97 20.65
N ASP A 193 9.48 3.71 20.76
CA ASP A 193 10.06 2.93 21.84
C ASP A 193 9.77 3.60 23.19
N ASN A 194 9.29 2.83 24.17
CA ASN A 194 9.21 3.31 25.56
C ASN A 194 10.43 2.84 26.39
N ASN A 195 11.15 1.82 25.92
CA ASN A 195 12.31 1.25 26.58
C ASN A 195 13.45 1.05 25.57
N PHE A 196 14.69 1.00 26.07
CA PHE A 196 15.86 0.78 25.24
C PHE A 196 16.00 -0.72 24.90
N GLU A 197 15.20 -1.19 23.96
CA GLU A 197 15.20 -2.57 23.48
C GLU A 197 15.93 -2.75 22.14
N SER A 198 16.18 -1.64 21.43
CA SER A 198 16.96 -1.63 20.18
C SER A 198 18.37 -2.18 20.38
N GLY A 199 18.98 -1.91 21.53
CA GLY A 199 20.36 -2.30 21.84
C GLY A 199 21.39 -1.60 20.96
N ILE A 200 21.01 -0.51 20.27
CA ILE A 200 21.89 0.25 19.39
C ILE A 200 22.61 1.33 20.20
N TYR A 201 23.94 1.26 20.21
CA TYR A 201 24.83 2.21 20.89
C TYR A 201 25.62 2.99 19.85
N LEU A 202 25.66 4.32 19.97
CA LEU A 202 26.62 5.12 19.21
C LEU A 202 28.06 4.80 19.67
N PRO A 203 29.07 5.00 18.80
CA PRO A 203 30.45 4.76 19.19
C PRO A 203 30.95 5.83 20.15
N ASP A 204 31.51 5.41 21.29
CA ASP A 204 32.23 6.31 22.20
C ASP A 204 33.58 6.71 21.57
N LEU A 205 33.60 7.89 20.95
CA LEU A 205 34.78 8.51 20.38
C LEU A 205 35.37 9.61 21.31
N GLY A 206 34.85 9.76 22.52
CA GLY A 206 35.20 10.87 23.43
C GLY A 206 34.78 12.25 22.93
N ILE A 207 33.83 12.32 22.00
CA ILE A 207 33.26 13.55 21.44
C ILE A 207 31.73 13.45 21.40
N ASP A 208 31.06 14.60 21.47
CA ASP A 208 29.62 14.66 21.25
C ASP A 208 29.32 14.78 19.75
N PHE A 209 28.24 14.13 19.30
CA PHE A 209 27.80 14.18 17.91
C PHE A 209 26.78 15.30 17.70
N LEU A 210 26.87 15.97 16.55
CA LEU A 210 25.78 16.79 16.02
C LEU A 210 24.67 15.89 15.48
N VAL A 211 23.43 16.35 15.52
CA VAL A 211 22.27 15.59 15.02
C VAL A 211 22.45 15.12 13.57
N TRP A 212 22.96 15.98 12.68
CA TRP A 212 23.21 15.57 11.28
C TRP A 212 24.20 14.41 11.17
N GLN A 213 25.18 14.31 12.08
CA GLN A 213 26.15 13.22 12.09
C GLN A 213 25.50 11.91 12.54
N VAL A 214 24.57 11.98 13.49
CA VAL A 214 23.78 10.81 13.93
C VAL A 214 22.90 10.32 12.78
N ILE A 215 22.17 11.23 12.11
CA ILE A 215 21.35 10.88 10.93
C ILE A 215 22.22 10.24 9.84
N ASP A 216 23.37 10.85 9.53
CA ASP A 216 24.32 10.32 8.55
C ASP A 216 24.85 8.93 8.96
N MET A 217 25.11 8.66 10.24
CA MET A 217 25.54 7.34 10.70
C MET A 217 24.52 6.23 10.38
N PHE A 218 23.22 6.54 10.50
CA PHE A 218 22.13 5.62 10.16
C PHE A 218 21.84 5.57 8.66
N ASN A 219 22.12 6.63 7.90
CA ASN A 219 21.87 6.65 6.45
C ASN A 219 23.09 6.25 5.59
N TYR A 220 24.27 6.11 6.20
CA TYR A 220 25.48 5.78 5.48
C TYR A 220 25.53 4.30 5.09
N SER A 221 25.58 4.01 3.79
CA SER A 221 25.46 2.66 3.23
C SER A 221 26.54 1.65 3.66
N ASN A 222 27.67 2.12 4.22
CA ASN A 222 28.75 1.25 4.71
C ASN A 222 28.72 1.08 6.25
N SER A 223 27.65 1.54 6.90
CA SER A 223 27.41 1.42 8.33
C SER A 223 26.43 0.28 8.62
N ASN A 224 26.62 -0.45 9.72
CA ASN A 224 25.66 -1.46 10.18
C ASN A 224 24.46 -0.84 10.91
N PHE A 225 24.51 0.45 11.26
CA PHE A 225 23.42 1.11 11.99
C PHE A 225 22.08 1.03 11.25
N ASN A 226 22.08 1.12 9.92
CA ASN A 226 20.86 1.00 9.12
C ASN A 226 20.28 -0.41 9.16
N SER A 227 21.12 -1.43 8.96
CA SER A 227 20.69 -2.83 8.99
C SER A 227 20.21 -3.23 10.38
N ASP A 228 20.88 -2.79 11.44
CA ASP A 228 20.48 -3.06 12.81
C ASP A 228 19.13 -2.39 13.14
N ALA A 229 18.89 -1.19 12.61
CA ALA A 229 17.62 -0.51 12.74
C ALA A 229 16.49 -1.24 11.99
N ILE A 230 16.73 -1.69 10.75
CA ILE A 230 15.76 -2.48 9.96
C ILE A 230 15.42 -3.79 10.69
N ASP A 231 16.42 -4.53 11.16
CA ASP A 231 16.22 -5.79 11.88
C ASP A 231 15.38 -5.58 13.14
N TYR A 232 15.65 -4.51 13.88
CA TYR A 232 14.88 -4.16 15.07
C TYR A 232 13.43 -3.77 14.73
N ILE A 233 13.21 -2.91 13.73
CA ILE A 233 11.87 -2.49 13.30
C ILE A 233 11.06 -3.71 12.86
N ASN A 234 11.64 -4.58 12.04
CA ASN A 234 10.98 -5.80 11.57
C ASN A 234 10.60 -6.75 12.70
N LYS A 235 11.48 -6.91 13.69
CA LYS A 235 11.20 -7.73 14.87
C LYS A 235 10.09 -7.12 15.73
N THR A 236 10.14 -5.82 16.00
CA THR A 236 9.22 -5.13 16.92
C THR A 236 7.82 -4.99 16.31
N MET A 237 7.76 -4.66 15.03
CA MET A 237 6.49 -4.43 14.31
C MET A 237 5.96 -5.69 13.63
N ASN A 238 6.73 -6.79 13.63
CA ASN A 238 6.44 -8.00 12.86
C ASN A 238 6.23 -7.68 11.36
N THR A 239 7.13 -6.88 10.81
CA THR A 239 7.15 -6.42 9.41
C THR A 239 8.31 -7.02 8.63
N LYS A 240 8.38 -6.75 7.33
CA LYS A 240 9.51 -7.10 6.45
C LYS A 240 9.90 -5.91 5.56
N ILE A 241 10.30 -4.81 6.16
CA ILE A 241 10.91 -3.69 5.43
C ILE A 241 12.34 -4.04 5.04
N GLU A 242 12.77 -3.62 3.86
CA GLU A 242 14.13 -3.82 3.36
C GLU A 242 14.94 -2.52 3.41
N SER A 243 14.24 -1.39 3.58
CA SER A 243 14.82 -0.06 3.64
C SER A 243 14.34 0.71 4.87
N ALA A 244 15.23 1.52 5.43
CA ALA A 244 14.90 2.55 6.40
C ALA A 244 15.77 3.79 6.16
N THR A 245 15.20 4.97 6.33
CA THR A 245 15.92 6.26 6.26
C THR A 245 15.68 7.00 7.56
N SER A 246 16.76 7.34 8.26
CA SER A 246 16.72 8.23 9.41
C SER A 246 16.44 9.66 8.95
N ILE A 247 15.49 10.33 9.62
CA ILE A 247 15.02 11.66 9.21
C ILE A 247 15.24 12.73 10.30
N GLU A 248 15.05 12.37 11.56
CA GLU A 248 14.97 13.34 12.66
C GLU A 248 15.49 12.72 13.97
N VAL A 249 15.91 13.59 14.89
CA VAL A 249 16.35 13.22 16.23
C VAL A 249 15.55 14.00 17.27
N TYR A 250 15.14 13.33 18.35
CA TYR A 250 14.35 13.92 19.44
C TYR A 250 14.98 13.63 20.80
N SER A 251 14.85 14.54 21.76
CA SER A 251 15.25 14.31 23.15
C SER A 251 14.43 13.16 23.77
N ALA A 252 15.03 12.32 24.61
CA ALA A 252 14.28 11.32 25.38
C ALA A 252 14.01 11.83 26.81
N VAL A 253 12.73 11.96 27.17
CA VAL A 253 12.31 12.40 28.51
C VAL A 253 12.05 11.18 29.38
N LYS A 254 12.90 10.97 30.40
CA LYS A 254 12.74 9.86 31.33
C LYS A 254 11.51 10.04 32.22
N ASN A 255 10.65 9.02 32.30
CA ASN A 255 9.51 8.97 33.20
C ASN A 255 9.59 7.73 34.13
N ASN A 256 8.51 7.42 34.86
CA ASN A 256 8.47 6.27 35.78
C ASN A 256 8.40 4.91 35.07
N GLU A 257 8.01 4.88 33.80
CA GLU A 257 7.73 3.66 33.02
C GLU A 257 8.75 3.41 31.90
N GLY A 258 9.69 4.33 31.68
CA GLY A 258 10.69 4.29 30.61
C GLY A 258 11.07 5.69 30.12
N TYR A 259 11.01 5.87 28.80
CA TYR A 259 11.27 7.12 28.10
C TYR A 259 10.06 7.53 27.25
N GLU A 260 9.85 8.84 27.13
CA GLU A 260 8.89 9.45 26.22
C GLU A 260 9.62 10.35 25.22
N LYS A 261 9.11 10.40 23.98
CA LYS A 261 9.63 11.29 22.94
C LYS A 261 9.36 12.75 23.30
N GLY A 262 10.44 13.52 23.44
CA GLY A 262 10.40 14.95 23.76
C GLY A 262 10.43 15.82 22.50
N SER A 263 11.14 16.95 22.60
CA SER A 263 11.24 17.91 21.49
C SER A 263 12.26 17.46 20.45
N GLN A 264 12.04 17.85 19.20
CA GLN A 264 13.01 17.67 18.13
C GLN A 264 14.29 18.45 18.46
N ILE A 265 15.45 17.83 18.22
CA ILE A 265 16.76 18.46 18.32
C ILE A 265 17.16 18.90 16.91
N LEU A 266 17.59 20.14 16.73
CA LEU A 266 17.90 20.68 15.41
C LEU A 266 19.19 20.06 14.84
N ASN A 267 19.30 20.00 13.51
CA ASN A 267 20.41 19.31 12.82
C ASN A 267 21.81 19.81 13.24
N ASP A 268 21.94 21.10 13.54
CA ASP A 268 23.18 21.77 13.95
C ASP A 268 23.41 21.82 15.47
N GLU A 269 22.53 21.19 16.25
CA GLU A 269 22.67 21.05 17.70
C GLU A 269 23.37 19.75 18.09
N VAL A 270 23.99 19.77 19.28
CA VAL A 270 24.70 18.63 19.85
C VAL A 270 23.72 17.72 20.57
N VAL A 271 23.83 16.41 20.34
CA VAL A 271 23.11 15.39 21.12
C VAL A 271 23.80 15.24 22.48
N SER A 272 23.29 15.96 23.48
CA SER A 272 23.82 15.97 24.84
C SER A 272 23.30 14.84 25.72
N ASP A 273 22.10 14.33 25.41
CA ASP A 273 21.43 13.35 26.24
C ASP A 273 22.02 11.95 26.03
N GLU A 274 22.09 11.17 27.11
CA GLU A 274 22.57 9.78 27.09
C GLU A 274 21.65 8.87 26.26
N TYR A 275 20.34 9.16 26.29
CA TYR A 275 19.32 8.49 25.50
C TYR A 275 18.58 9.52 24.65
N PHE A 276 18.31 9.18 23.40
CA PHE A 276 17.58 10.03 22.46
C PHE A 276 16.87 9.17 21.42
N TYR A 277 15.89 9.74 20.73
CA TYR A 277 15.16 9.05 19.67
C TYR A 277 15.73 9.38 18.31
N VAL A 278 15.87 8.37 17.45
CA VAL A 278 16.09 8.52 16.01
C VAL A 278 14.84 8.05 15.29
N SER A 279 14.29 8.90 14.43
CA SER A 279 13.07 8.60 13.66
C SER A 279 13.42 8.01 12.30
N PHE A 280 12.72 6.95 11.93
CA PHE A 280 12.90 6.22 10.67
C PHE A 280 11.61 6.18 9.85
N THR A 281 11.76 6.35 8.55
CA THR A 281 10.73 6.08 7.53
C THR A 281 11.22 4.99 6.58
N SER A 282 10.33 4.27 5.93
CA SER A 282 10.65 3.26 4.93
C SER A 282 9.90 3.54 3.62
N SER A 283 10.46 3.14 2.48
CA SER A 283 9.66 3.09 1.24
C SER A 283 8.67 1.92 1.23
N ASP A 284 8.89 0.93 2.09
CA ASP A 284 8.19 -0.35 2.11
C ASP A 284 7.09 -0.38 3.18
N ALA A 285 6.98 0.70 3.96
CA ALA A 285 6.04 0.84 5.04
C ALA A 285 5.55 2.28 5.22
N THR A 286 4.35 2.42 5.76
CA THR A 286 3.80 3.73 6.15
C THR A 286 4.07 4.03 7.62
N GLY A 287 4.06 5.31 7.99
CA GLY A 287 4.30 5.78 9.36
C GLY A 287 5.76 6.05 9.68
N THR A 288 6.01 6.43 10.94
CA THR A 288 7.36 6.71 11.46
C THR A 288 7.66 5.83 12.67
N PHE A 289 8.79 5.14 12.63
CA PHE A 289 9.31 4.41 13.78
C PHE A 289 10.28 5.30 14.55
N ASN A 290 10.00 5.59 15.82
CA ASN A 290 10.87 6.38 16.69
C ASN A 290 11.65 5.44 17.61
N MET A 291 12.91 5.20 17.27
CA MET A 291 13.78 4.24 17.96
C MET A 291 14.58 4.92 19.06
N LEU A 292 14.59 4.35 20.26
CA LEU A 292 15.44 4.83 21.34
C LEU A 292 16.86 4.31 21.14
N VAL A 293 17.82 5.23 21.11
CA VAL A 293 19.26 4.97 20.91
C VAL A 293 20.04 5.47 22.11
N HIS A 294 21.14 4.78 22.43
CA HIS A 294 22.06 5.17 23.50
C HIS A 294 23.35 5.76 22.90
N LYS A 295 23.88 6.81 23.53
CA LYS A 295 25.07 7.51 23.09
C LYS A 295 26.38 6.82 23.50
#